data_AF-A0AAV6RM92-F1
#
_entry.id   AF-A0AAV6RM92-F1
#
_cell.length_a   1.000
_cell.length_b   1.000
_cell.length_c   1.000
_cell.angle_alpha   90.00
_cell.angle_beta   90.00
_cell.angle_gamma   90.00
#
_symmetry.space_group_name_H-M   'P 1'
#
loop_
_entity.id
_entity.type
_entity.pdbx_description
1 polymer ?
#
loop_
_entity_poly.entity_id
_entity_poly.type
_entity_poly.pdbx_seq_one_letter_code
_entity_poly.pdbx_strand_id
1 'polypeptide(L)'
;MTCRWNLLMLALCLSVIAVLSKQSCPNGFNQLPQGCIDIDECAVDEDYPEDIGPCGEDADCINTNGTFYCVCKDGFRSSSLTVNFSAASSATCRDINECLEIQDVCGSNANCFNTSPYYSCICSDGFISTNGLEKFRHGDDVMCIDIDECQEDEVCGQYATCINAPGSHHCVCNPGFGLKSGESNFSGTQEQCEDICMLDKTVCGNGTCHRGASGHYCACHTGFTNYGNSSFRCTALNCDDFKDLNILTEKFHAANDVVVLLNKSCVEMTESENPTVPHKEDLLGRLLSMIDQLLSSGALNDNRKVSIFLNLVENALRLIGPFMESPGENMSSSHTELEVLVHKGADLPRGAVTVSSKQAQLDMLLETAAGDRSYYPGFTTLSLLSYANLEDSADGFFGKMKPPEKQKFKINSKVVTVTVSNSNTSHLKEPIKLTFYHMTQTNKTSHCVFWDSSEDGGAWSARGCTVVKTNPEYTVCSCTHMSSFAVLMALYEIENKFELQLITWVGLSLSLICLFFCILTFSLIRAIQSPRTTIHLHLCISLFAAGLIFLAGIARTENQVNTPNSACVDKTCALSK
;
A
#
# COMPACT_ATOMS: atom_id res chain seq x y z
N MET A 1 -7.52 -111.10 -71.91
CA MET A 1 -8.45 -110.33 -71.06
C MET A 1 -7.68 -109.79 -69.85
N THR A 2 -6.92 -108.71 -70.01
CA THR A 2 -6.11 -108.10 -68.91
C THR A 2 -6.30 -106.57 -68.82
N CYS A 3 -7.20 -105.99 -69.61
CA CYS A 3 -7.42 -104.54 -69.66
C CYS A 3 -8.63 -104.04 -68.83
N ARG A 4 -9.38 -104.95 -68.19
CA ARG A 4 -10.60 -104.60 -67.40
C ARG A 4 -10.36 -104.45 -65.90
N TRP A 5 -9.20 -104.85 -65.39
CA TRP A 5 -8.91 -104.83 -63.95
C TRP A 5 -8.21 -103.55 -63.46
N ASN A 6 -7.42 -102.88 -64.31
CA ASN A 6 -6.70 -101.66 -63.91
C ASN A 6 -7.61 -100.43 -63.76
N LEU A 7 -8.73 -100.36 -64.50
CA LEU A 7 -9.73 -99.29 -64.33
C LEU A 7 -10.54 -99.43 -63.04
N LEU A 8 -10.72 -100.67 -62.56
CA LEU A 8 -11.46 -100.94 -61.32
C LEU A 8 -10.65 -100.52 -60.09
N MET A 9 -9.32 -100.72 -60.11
CA MET A 9 -8.43 -100.32 -59.02
C MET A 9 -8.26 -98.79 -58.91
N LEU A 10 -8.26 -98.06 -60.04
CA LEU A 10 -8.21 -96.59 -60.03
C LEU A 10 -9.53 -95.97 -59.54
N ALA A 11 -10.67 -96.57 -59.89
CA ALA A 11 -11.98 -96.16 -59.40
C ALA A 11 -12.17 -96.47 -57.91
N LEU A 12 -11.60 -97.58 -57.41
CA LEU A 12 -11.56 -97.91 -55.98
C LEU A 12 -10.63 -96.98 -55.18
N CYS A 13 -9.48 -96.56 -55.74
CA CYS A 13 -8.63 -95.58 -55.07
C CYS A 13 -9.28 -94.18 -55.00
N LEU A 14 -10.01 -93.76 -56.04
CA LEU A 14 -10.71 -92.46 -56.04
C LEU A 14 -11.95 -92.46 -55.12
N SER A 15 -12.67 -93.58 -54.99
CA SER A 15 -13.79 -93.68 -54.05
C SER A 15 -13.35 -93.81 -52.59
N VAL A 16 -12.18 -94.39 -52.31
CA VAL A 16 -11.60 -94.44 -50.96
C VAL A 16 -11.07 -93.08 -50.49
N ILE A 17 -10.54 -92.23 -51.39
CA ILE A 17 -10.11 -90.87 -51.04
C ILE A 17 -11.31 -89.94 -50.78
N ALA A 18 -12.45 -90.13 -51.46
CA ALA A 18 -13.66 -89.32 -51.24
C ALA A 18 -14.40 -89.65 -49.92
N VAL A 19 -14.23 -90.86 -49.36
CA VAL A 19 -14.95 -91.31 -48.15
C VAL A 19 -14.18 -91.02 -46.85
N LEU A 20 -12.93 -90.56 -46.91
CA LEU A 20 -12.08 -90.31 -45.72
C LEU A 20 -11.85 -88.83 -45.36
N SER A 21 -12.61 -87.90 -45.94
CA SER A 21 -12.68 -86.52 -45.42
C SER A 21 -13.88 -86.37 -44.48
N LYS A 22 -13.85 -87.05 -43.33
CA LYS A 22 -14.70 -86.62 -42.21
C LYS A 22 -14.06 -85.34 -41.69
N GLN A 23 -14.50 -84.21 -42.24
CA GLN A 23 -14.01 -82.90 -41.84
C GLN A 23 -14.45 -82.70 -40.39
N SER A 24 -13.51 -82.89 -39.46
CA SER A 24 -13.71 -82.53 -38.06
C SER A 24 -13.96 -81.02 -38.02
N CYS A 25 -14.92 -80.59 -37.20
CA CYS A 25 -15.12 -79.17 -37.00
C CYS A 25 -13.85 -78.55 -36.41
N PRO A 26 -13.50 -77.30 -36.79
CA PRO A 26 -12.44 -76.55 -36.13
C PRO A 26 -12.71 -76.42 -34.62
N ASN A 27 -11.66 -76.18 -33.83
CA ASN A 27 -11.81 -75.87 -32.40
C ASN A 27 -12.76 -74.67 -32.23
N GLY A 28 -13.61 -74.70 -31.21
CA GLY A 28 -14.68 -73.69 -31.01
C GLY A 28 -16.00 -74.02 -31.71
N PHE A 29 -16.13 -75.19 -32.34
CA PHE A 29 -17.36 -75.60 -33.03
C PHE A 29 -17.83 -77.02 -32.67
N ASN A 30 -19.13 -77.18 -32.46
CA ASN A 30 -19.80 -78.47 -32.30
C ASN A 30 -20.21 -79.06 -33.64
N GLN A 31 -20.05 -80.39 -33.79
CA GLN A 31 -20.34 -81.10 -35.04
C GLN A 31 -21.81 -81.54 -35.12
N LEU A 32 -22.57 -80.96 -36.05
CA LEU A 32 -23.94 -81.37 -36.38
C LEU A 32 -24.03 -82.03 -37.77
N PRO A 33 -25.11 -82.76 -38.07
CA PRO A 33 -25.30 -83.44 -39.36
C PRO A 33 -25.29 -82.52 -40.59
N GLN A 34 -25.52 -81.21 -40.42
CA GLN A 34 -25.63 -80.22 -41.51
C GLN A 34 -24.50 -79.18 -41.51
N GLY A 35 -23.49 -79.32 -40.65
CA GLY A 35 -22.36 -78.39 -40.57
C GLY A 35 -21.79 -78.24 -39.16
N CYS A 36 -20.87 -77.29 -39.00
CA CYS A 36 -20.30 -76.91 -37.72
C CYS A 36 -21.08 -75.71 -37.16
N ILE A 37 -21.57 -75.82 -35.92
CA ILE A 37 -22.15 -74.68 -35.20
C ILE A 37 -21.16 -74.20 -34.16
N ASP A 38 -21.09 -72.88 -34.00
CA ASP A 38 -20.31 -72.23 -32.96
C ASP A 38 -20.66 -72.77 -31.57
N ILE A 39 -19.64 -72.99 -30.73
CA ILE A 39 -19.85 -73.31 -29.32
C ILE A 39 -20.09 -71.98 -28.61
N ASP A 40 -21.23 -71.81 -27.95
CA ASP A 40 -21.43 -70.63 -27.12
C ASP A 40 -20.71 -70.84 -25.78
N GLU A 41 -19.45 -70.39 -25.69
CA GLU A 41 -18.67 -70.50 -24.45
C GLU A 41 -19.21 -69.61 -23.32
N CYS A 42 -20.13 -68.70 -23.62
CA CYS A 42 -20.75 -67.80 -22.65
C CYS A 42 -22.14 -68.28 -22.20
N ALA A 43 -22.61 -69.43 -22.68
CA ALA A 43 -23.86 -70.02 -22.24
C ALA A 43 -23.77 -70.39 -20.75
N VAL A 44 -24.68 -69.82 -19.96
CA VAL A 44 -24.78 -70.12 -18.52
C VAL A 44 -25.38 -71.50 -18.35
N ASP A 45 -24.75 -72.35 -17.55
CA ASP A 45 -25.33 -73.63 -17.15
C ASP A 45 -26.50 -73.37 -16.17
N GLU A 46 -27.72 -73.66 -16.61
CA GLU A 46 -28.93 -73.46 -15.80
C GLU A 46 -28.92 -74.30 -14.51
N ASP A 47 -28.16 -75.39 -14.47
CA ASP A 47 -28.01 -76.24 -13.28
C ASP A 47 -27.01 -75.67 -12.25
N TYR A 48 -26.12 -74.73 -12.67
CA TYR A 48 -25.07 -74.13 -11.84
C TYR A 48 -24.91 -72.61 -12.08
N PRO A 49 -25.88 -71.79 -11.64
CA PRO A 49 -25.85 -70.33 -11.85
C PRO A 49 -24.76 -69.59 -11.05
N GLU A 50 -24.10 -70.26 -10.11
CA GLU A 50 -22.97 -69.71 -9.33
C GLU A 50 -21.61 -70.04 -9.92
N ASP A 51 -21.55 -70.76 -11.05
CA ASP A 51 -20.28 -71.09 -11.69
C ASP A 51 -19.64 -69.83 -12.28
N ILE A 52 -18.39 -69.60 -11.90
CA ILE A 52 -17.60 -68.49 -12.41
C ILE A 52 -17.22 -68.89 -13.83
N GLY A 53 -17.94 -68.33 -14.81
CA GLY A 53 -17.75 -68.61 -16.23
C GLY A 53 -16.30 -68.44 -16.69
N PRO A 54 -15.98 -68.78 -17.95
CA PRO A 54 -14.59 -68.94 -18.41
C PRO A 54 -13.73 -67.67 -18.31
N CYS A 55 -14.34 -66.50 -18.12
CA CYS A 55 -13.69 -65.20 -18.00
C CYS A 55 -13.25 -64.80 -16.59
N GLY A 56 -13.59 -65.59 -15.55
CA GLY A 56 -13.27 -65.26 -14.16
C GLY A 56 -14.25 -64.27 -13.52
N GLU A 57 -14.00 -63.90 -12.26
CA GLU A 57 -14.81 -62.90 -11.53
C GLU A 57 -14.67 -61.50 -12.16
N ASP A 58 -15.73 -60.69 -12.03
CA ASP A 58 -15.80 -59.31 -12.51
C ASP A 58 -15.50 -59.09 -14.00
N ALA A 59 -15.74 -60.11 -14.82
CA ALA A 59 -15.63 -60.06 -16.28
C ALA A 59 -16.93 -60.51 -16.97
N ASP A 60 -17.22 -59.93 -18.12
CA ASP A 60 -18.27 -60.33 -19.03
C ASP A 60 -17.69 -61.17 -20.18
N CYS A 61 -18.35 -62.28 -20.49
CA CYS A 61 -18.01 -63.17 -21.60
C CYS A 61 -18.77 -62.74 -22.86
N ILE A 62 -18.05 -62.55 -23.97
CA ILE A 62 -18.62 -62.22 -25.28
C ILE A 62 -18.31 -63.35 -26.26
N ASN A 63 -19.33 -64.10 -26.65
CA ASN A 63 -19.22 -65.18 -27.63
C ASN A 63 -19.08 -64.60 -29.05
N THR A 64 -18.18 -65.19 -29.85
CA THR A 64 -18.01 -64.85 -31.26
C THR A 64 -17.81 -66.13 -32.09
N ASN A 65 -18.02 -66.04 -33.40
CA ASN A 65 -17.99 -67.24 -34.23
C ASN A 65 -16.59 -67.92 -34.25
N GLY A 66 -16.47 -69.04 -33.55
CA GLY A 66 -15.28 -69.88 -33.39
C GLY A 66 -14.38 -69.55 -32.20
N THR A 67 -14.75 -68.56 -31.37
CA THR A 67 -13.98 -68.14 -30.19
C THR A 67 -14.80 -67.20 -29.32
N PHE A 68 -14.38 -66.99 -28.10
CA PHE A 68 -14.93 -65.94 -27.23
C PHE A 68 -13.81 -65.02 -26.73
N TYR A 69 -14.21 -63.89 -26.16
CA TYR A 69 -13.30 -63.03 -25.42
C TYR A 69 -13.99 -62.45 -24.19
N CYS A 70 -13.16 -62.00 -23.26
CA CYS A 70 -13.56 -61.48 -21.98
C CYS A 70 -13.27 -59.98 -21.91
N VAL A 71 -14.19 -59.23 -21.30
CA VAL A 71 -14.02 -57.80 -21.00
C VAL A 71 -14.31 -57.61 -19.53
N CYS A 72 -13.52 -56.80 -18.83
CA CYS A 72 -13.84 -56.51 -17.43
C CYS A 72 -15.15 -55.72 -17.34
N LYS A 73 -15.96 -56.03 -16.33
CA LYS A 73 -17.17 -55.27 -16.01
C LYS A 73 -16.81 -53.82 -15.70
N ASP A 74 -17.79 -52.92 -15.86
CA ASP A 74 -17.62 -51.52 -15.52
C ASP A 74 -17.10 -51.35 -14.08
N GLY A 75 -16.07 -50.51 -13.90
CA GLY A 75 -15.39 -50.33 -12.61
C GLY A 75 -14.15 -51.21 -12.41
N PHE A 76 -13.89 -52.16 -13.31
CA PHE A 76 -12.73 -53.03 -13.26
C PHE A 76 -11.82 -52.85 -14.47
N ARG A 77 -10.53 -53.12 -14.28
CA ARG A 77 -9.51 -53.11 -15.34
C ARG A 77 -8.73 -54.41 -15.33
N SER A 78 -8.44 -54.92 -16.52
CA SER A 78 -7.62 -56.13 -16.67
C SER A 78 -6.21 -55.93 -16.11
N SER A 79 -5.68 -56.95 -15.42
CA SER A 79 -4.31 -56.95 -14.89
C SER A 79 -3.25 -56.83 -15.99
N SER A 80 -3.55 -57.31 -17.20
CA SER A 80 -2.72 -57.15 -18.40
C SER A 80 -2.93 -55.83 -19.15
N LEU A 81 -3.81 -54.93 -18.65
CA LEU A 81 -4.16 -53.64 -19.26
C LEU A 81 -4.75 -53.73 -20.67
N THR A 82 -5.19 -54.92 -21.09
CA THR A 82 -5.88 -55.17 -22.36
C THR A 82 -7.38 -55.10 -22.16
N VAL A 83 -8.10 -54.42 -23.06
CA VAL A 83 -9.57 -54.29 -23.00
C VAL A 83 -10.25 -55.64 -23.19
N ASN A 84 -9.79 -56.41 -24.18
CA ASN A 84 -10.27 -57.76 -24.45
C ASN A 84 -9.15 -58.75 -24.11
N PHE A 85 -9.47 -59.82 -23.38
CA PHE A 85 -8.53 -60.90 -23.06
C PHE A 85 -9.19 -62.26 -23.29
N SER A 86 -8.39 -63.31 -23.49
CA SER A 86 -8.91 -64.68 -23.63
C SER A 86 -8.91 -65.38 -22.28
N ALA A 87 -9.82 -66.33 -22.06
CA ALA A 87 -9.80 -67.17 -20.85
C ALA A 87 -8.49 -67.96 -20.66
N ALA A 88 -7.76 -68.20 -21.75
CA ALA A 88 -6.45 -68.85 -21.71
C ALA A 88 -5.32 -67.91 -21.21
N SER A 89 -5.57 -66.61 -21.12
CA SER A 89 -4.64 -65.64 -20.55
C SER A 89 -4.76 -65.64 -19.02
N SER A 90 -3.66 -65.44 -18.30
CA SER A 90 -3.67 -65.28 -16.84
C SER A 90 -4.16 -63.88 -16.39
N ALA A 91 -4.94 -63.21 -17.23
CA ALA A 91 -5.44 -61.87 -16.98
C ALA A 91 -6.66 -61.96 -16.07
N THR A 92 -6.70 -61.10 -15.06
CA THR A 92 -7.80 -61.01 -14.09
C THR A 92 -8.31 -59.59 -14.03
N CYS A 93 -9.59 -59.40 -13.76
CA CYS A 93 -10.15 -58.08 -13.54
C CYS A 93 -9.83 -57.63 -12.12
N ARG A 94 -9.30 -56.40 -11.98
CA ARG A 94 -9.03 -55.76 -10.70
C ARG A 94 -9.82 -54.47 -10.63
N ASP A 95 -10.36 -54.20 -9.46
CA ASP A 95 -11.05 -52.95 -9.15
C ASP A 95 -10.17 -51.74 -9.49
N ILE A 96 -10.77 -50.74 -10.14
CA ILE A 96 -10.11 -49.47 -10.41
C ILE A 96 -10.20 -48.65 -9.14
N ASN A 97 -9.06 -48.19 -8.63
CA ASN A 97 -9.10 -47.28 -7.50
C ASN A 97 -9.18 -45.84 -7.99
N GLU A 98 -10.39 -45.33 -8.19
CA GLU A 98 -10.60 -43.98 -8.73
C GLU A 98 -10.05 -42.91 -7.80
N CYS A 99 -10.03 -43.16 -6.49
CA CYS A 99 -9.45 -42.23 -5.51
C CYS A 99 -7.94 -42.02 -5.67
N LEU A 100 -7.23 -43.00 -6.25
CA LEU A 100 -5.79 -42.89 -6.54
C LEU A 100 -5.51 -42.47 -7.98
N GLU A 101 -6.39 -42.84 -8.90
CA GLU A 101 -6.17 -42.64 -10.34
C GLU A 101 -6.77 -41.32 -10.87
N ILE A 102 -7.80 -40.78 -10.21
CA ILE A 102 -8.48 -39.53 -10.59
C ILE A 102 -8.33 -38.52 -9.45
N GLN A 103 -7.50 -37.51 -9.67
CA GLN A 103 -7.34 -36.41 -8.71
C GLN A 103 -8.66 -35.63 -8.58
N ASP A 104 -9.04 -35.30 -7.35
CA ASP A 104 -10.23 -34.51 -7.01
C ASP A 104 -11.55 -35.09 -7.55
N VAL A 105 -11.65 -36.43 -7.68
CA VAL A 105 -12.85 -37.13 -8.17
C VAL A 105 -14.12 -36.81 -7.38
N CYS A 106 -13.99 -36.48 -6.09
CA CYS A 106 -15.12 -36.12 -5.23
C CYS A 106 -15.44 -34.62 -5.19
N GLY A 107 -14.67 -33.79 -5.90
CA GLY A 107 -14.76 -32.33 -5.80
C GLY A 107 -14.19 -31.77 -4.49
N SER A 108 -14.32 -30.46 -4.31
CA SER A 108 -13.82 -29.77 -3.11
C SER A 108 -14.59 -30.18 -1.85
N ASN A 109 -13.89 -30.19 -0.71
CA ASN A 109 -14.46 -30.46 0.62
C ASN A 109 -15.07 -31.86 0.77
N ALA A 110 -14.60 -32.85 0.02
CA ALA A 110 -15.06 -34.23 0.09
C ALA A 110 -13.88 -35.22 0.13
N ASN A 111 -14.04 -36.30 0.88
CA ASN A 111 -13.09 -37.41 0.98
C ASN A 111 -13.53 -38.57 0.08
N CYS A 112 -12.58 -39.13 -0.68
CA CYS A 112 -12.82 -40.28 -1.55
C CYS A 112 -12.50 -41.60 -0.83
N PHE A 113 -13.40 -42.56 -0.94
CA PHE A 113 -13.26 -43.92 -0.43
C PHE A 113 -13.48 -44.93 -1.55
N ASN A 114 -12.47 -45.75 -1.83
CA ASN A 114 -12.56 -46.80 -2.83
C ASN A 114 -13.51 -47.92 -2.35
N THR A 115 -14.50 -48.29 -3.16
CA THR A 115 -15.56 -49.25 -2.83
C THR A 115 -15.93 -50.11 -4.03
N SER A 116 -15.29 -51.27 -4.20
CA SER A 116 -15.56 -52.20 -5.32
C SER A 116 -17.06 -52.42 -5.54
N PRO A 117 -17.59 -52.18 -6.75
CA PRO A 117 -16.85 -52.00 -8.02
C PRO A 117 -16.51 -50.54 -8.42
N TYR A 118 -16.65 -49.54 -7.55
CA TYR A 118 -16.40 -48.13 -7.85
C TYR A 118 -15.79 -47.40 -6.62
N TYR A 119 -16.21 -46.17 -6.36
CA TYR A 119 -15.86 -45.35 -5.21
C TYR A 119 -17.10 -44.69 -4.57
N SER A 120 -16.90 -44.09 -3.40
CA SER A 120 -17.87 -43.24 -2.72
C SER A 120 -17.19 -41.99 -2.18
N CYS A 121 -17.88 -40.87 -2.31
CA CYS A 121 -17.47 -39.57 -1.80
C CYS A 121 -18.30 -39.23 -0.58
N ILE A 122 -17.65 -38.75 0.48
CA ILE A 122 -18.30 -38.28 1.71
C ILE A 122 -17.82 -36.86 1.96
N CYS A 123 -18.73 -35.93 2.25
CA CYS A 123 -18.33 -34.57 2.62
C CYS A 123 -17.39 -34.59 3.83
N SER A 124 -16.40 -33.70 3.81
CA SER A 124 -15.48 -33.53 4.94
C SER A 124 -16.24 -33.00 6.16
N ASP A 125 -15.66 -33.18 7.35
CA ASP A 125 -16.23 -32.62 8.58
C ASP A 125 -16.50 -31.11 8.42
N GLY A 126 -17.67 -30.66 8.88
CA GLY A 126 -18.13 -29.27 8.71
C GLY A 126 -18.84 -28.98 7.37
N PHE A 127 -18.98 -29.97 6.49
CA PHE A 127 -19.70 -29.82 5.22
C PHE A 127 -20.85 -30.83 5.09
N ILE A 128 -21.90 -30.41 4.39
CA ILE A 128 -23.05 -31.25 4.05
C ILE A 128 -23.27 -31.28 2.55
N SER A 129 -23.77 -32.40 2.03
CA SER A 129 -24.09 -32.52 0.61
C SER A 129 -25.33 -31.69 0.26
N THR A 130 -25.35 -31.11 -0.94
CA THR A 130 -26.47 -30.30 -1.47
C THR A 130 -27.83 -31.02 -1.45
N ASN A 131 -27.83 -32.35 -1.40
CA ASN A 131 -29.03 -33.18 -1.36
C ASN A 131 -29.15 -34.05 -0.08
N GLY A 132 -28.27 -33.85 0.91
CA GLY A 132 -28.29 -34.57 2.17
C GLY A 132 -27.85 -36.04 2.09
N LEU A 133 -27.30 -36.51 0.98
CA LEU A 133 -26.69 -37.84 0.87
C LEU A 133 -25.39 -37.93 1.66
N GLU A 134 -25.23 -38.97 2.47
CA GLU A 134 -23.97 -39.26 3.17
C GLU A 134 -22.87 -39.73 2.21
N LYS A 135 -23.25 -40.41 1.11
CA LYS A 135 -22.33 -40.94 0.10
C LYS A 135 -22.83 -40.59 -1.30
N PHE A 136 -21.93 -40.11 -2.17
CA PHE A 136 -22.23 -39.75 -3.56
C PHE A 136 -21.05 -40.08 -4.49
N ARG A 137 -21.21 -39.90 -5.80
CA ARG A 137 -20.18 -40.06 -6.85
C ARG A 137 -20.13 -38.83 -7.77
N HIS A 138 -19.08 -38.71 -8.59
CA HIS A 138 -18.81 -37.58 -9.50
C HIS A 138 -19.89 -37.33 -10.57
N GLY A 139 -20.94 -38.16 -10.67
CA GLY A 139 -22.04 -38.02 -11.63
C GLY A 139 -23.40 -37.71 -11.00
N ASP A 140 -23.48 -37.58 -9.67
CA ASP A 140 -24.76 -37.42 -8.96
C ASP A 140 -25.20 -35.94 -8.83
N ASP A 141 -24.48 -35.00 -9.43
CA ASP A 141 -24.67 -33.54 -9.29
C ASP A 141 -24.69 -33.06 -7.82
N VAL A 142 -23.88 -33.69 -6.98
CA VAL A 142 -23.77 -33.41 -5.53
C VAL A 142 -22.51 -32.59 -5.25
N MET A 143 -22.65 -31.54 -4.45
CA MET A 143 -21.55 -30.73 -3.96
C MET A 143 -21.58 -30.69 -2.43
N CYS A 144 -20.40 -30.54 -1.81
CA CYS A 144 -20.28 -30.33 -0.37
C CYS A 144 -20.29 -28.83 -0.07
N ILE A 145 -21.37 -28.39 0.56
CA ILE A 145 -21.56 -27.01 1.03
C ILE A 145 -21.25 -26.92 2.50
N ASP A 146 -20.74 -25.76 2.90
CA ASP A 146 -20.41 -25.45 4.28
C ASP A 146 -21.67 -25.50 5.16
N ILE A 147 -21.56 -26.09 6.35
CA ILE A 147 -22.61 -26.05 7.36
C ILE A 147 -22.46 -24.73 8.10
N ASP A 148 -23.45 -23.84 7.99
CA ASP A 148 -23.46 -22.61 8.78
C ASP A 148 -23.95 -22.90 10.21
N GLU A 149 -23.02 -23.23 11.11
CA GLU A 149 -23.37 -23.53 12.49
C GLU A 149 -23.98 -22.33 13.20
N CYS A 150 -23.75 -21.09 12.72
CA CYS A 150 -24.32 -19.89 13.31
C CYS A 150 -25.83 -19.73 13.06
N GLN A 151 -26.44 -20.59 12.23
CA GLN A 151 -27.91 -20.68 12.12
C GLN A 151 -28.53 -21.53 13.24
N GLU A 152 -27.72 -22.25 14.01
CA GLU A 152 -28.19 -22.99 15.18
C GLU A 152 -28.22 -22.08 16.42
N ASP A 153 -29.16 -22.34 17.34
CA ASP A 153 -29.24 -21.64 18.61
C ASP A 153 -28.13 -22.12 19.56
N GLU A 154 -27.63 -21.22 20.42
CA GLU A 154 -26.69 -21.52 21.53
C GLU A 154 -25.31 -22.08 21.12
N VAL A 155 -24.86 -21.85 19.89
CA VAL A 155 -23.51 -22.27 19.42
C VAL A 155 -22.38 -21.59 20.20
N CYS A 156 -22.56 -20.30 20.49
CA CYS A 156 -21.62 -19.49 21.27
C CYS A 156 -22.18 -19.19 22.66
N GLY A 157 -21.27 -19.02 23.63
CA GLY A 157 -21.63 -18.58 24.98
C GLY A 157 -22.31 -17.20 25.04
N GLN A 158 -22.81 -16.82 26.22
CA GLN A 158 -23.41 -15.49 26.41
C GLN A 158 -22.40 -14.37 26.10
N TYR A 159 -22.91 -13.26 25.55
CA TYR A 159 -22.11 -12.10 25.14
C TYR A 159 -21.06 -12.41 24.08
N ALA A 160 -21.30 -13.39 23.22
CA ALA A 160 -20.49 -13.68 22.05
C ALA A 160 -21.34 -13.69 20.76
N THR A 161 -20.68 -13.41 19.65
CA THR A 161 -21.24 -13.49 18.30
C THR A 161 -20.57 -14.66 17.57
N CYS A 162 -21.37 -15.49 16.92
CA CYS A 162 -20.90 -16.58 16.07
C CYS A 162 -20.48 -16.03 14.71
N ILE A 163 -19.34 -16.50 14.20
CA ILE A 163 -18.83 -16.21 12.86
C ILE A 163 -18.59 -17.54 12.15
N ASN A 164 -19.35 -17.76 11.08
CA ASN A 164 -19.22 -18.95 10.24
C ASN A 164 -17.93 -18.89 9.41
N ALA A 165 -17.27 -20.02 9.22
CA ALA A 165 -16.05 -20.17 8.44
C ALA A 165 -16.08 -21.49 7.65
N PRO A 166 -15.42 -21.59 6.48
CA PRO A 166 -15.45 -22.84 5.71
C PRO A 166 -14.97 -24.06 6.53
N GLY A 167 -15.88 -25.00 6.77
CA GLY A 167 -15.68 -26.24 7.53
C GLY A 167 -15.74 -26.08 9.06
N SER A 168 -16.09 -24.90 9.59
CA SER A 168 -16.11 -24.65 11.04
C SER A 168 -16.81 -23.34 11.43
N HIS A 169 -16.85 -23.05 12.72
CA HIS A 169 -17.21 -21.73 13.22
C HIS A 169 -16.26 -21.29 14.34
N HIS A 170 -16.28 -19.99 14.61
CA HIS A 170 -15.66 -19.44 15.81
C HIS A 170 -16.54 -18.35 16.41
N CYS A 171 -16.41 -18.22 17.72
CA CYS A 171 -17.10 -17.24 18.53
C CYS A 171 -16.15 -16.10 18.87
N VAL A 172 -16.66 -14.87 18.83
CA VAL A 172 -15.93 -13.67 19.24
C VAL A 172 -16.75 -12.96 20.31
N CYS A 173 -16.10 -12.56 21.40
CA CYS A 173 -16.79 -11.80 22.45
C CYS A 173 -17.32 -10.48 21.90
N ASN A 174 -18.54 -10.14 22.29
CA ASN A 174 -19.17 -8.87 21.95
C ASN A 174 -18.34 -7.71 22.51
N PRO A 175 -18.41 -6.52 21.89
CA PRO A 175 -17.67 -5.35 22.36
C PRO A 175 -17.80 -5.13 23.87
N GLY A 176 -16.67 -4.97 24.54
CA GLY A 176 -16.57 -4.77 25.98
C GLY A 176 -16.61 -6.03 26.85
N PHE A 177 -16.59 -7.21 26.23
CA PHE A 177 -16.34 -8.49 26.89
C PHE A 177 -15.05 -9.11 26.35
N GLY A 178 -14.44 -9.98 27.14
CA GLY A 178 -13.25 -10.72 26.75
C GLY A 178 -13.19 -12.10 27.40
N LEU A 179 -12.22 -12.90 26.96
CA LEU A 179 -11.95 -14.21 27.55
C LEU A 179 -10.90 -14.08 28.66
N LYS A 180 -11.01 -14.91 29.70
CA LYS A 180 -9.98 -15.04 30.74
C LYS A 180 -8.64 -15.53 30.19
N SER A 181 -8.67 -16.32 29.13
CA SER A 181 -7.50 -16.82 28.39
C SER A 181 -6.75 -15.69 27.67
N GLY A 182 -7.43 -14.58 27.35
CA GLY A 182 -6.90 -13.49 26.52
C GLY A 182 -6.95 -13.78 25.01
N GLU A 183 -7.54 -14.89 24.60
CA GLU A 183 -7.76 -15.21 23.18
C GLU A 183 -8.87 -14.33 22.58
N SER A 184 -8.80 -14.10 21.27
CA SER A 184 -9.81 -13.30 20.55
C SER A 184 -10.97 -14.15 20.02
N ASN A 185 -10.68 -15.42 19.70
CA ASN A 185 -11.60 -16.35 19.06
C ASN A 185 -11.64 -17.62 19.91
N PHE A 186 -12.81 -18.22 20.08
CA PHE A 186 -13.00 -19.50 20.77
C PHE A 186 -14.06 -20.34 20.05
N SER A 187 -14.21 -21.62 20.40
CA SER A 187 -15.23 -22.50 19.82
C SER A 187 -16.11 -23.11 20.90
N GLY A 188 -17.41 -23.21 20.62
CA GLY A 188 -18.40 -23.77 21.53
C GLY A 188 -18.67 -22.92 22.78
N THR A 189 -19.14 -23.58 23.84
CA THR A 189 -19.66 -22.94 25.07
C THR A 189 -18.76 -23.11 26.30
N GLN A 190 -17.56 -23.67 26.12
CA GLN A 190 -16.63 -23.98 27.22
C GLN A 190 -15.99 -22.71 27.80
N GLU A 191 -15.70 -21.72 26.96
CA GLU A 191 -15.26 -20.41 27.38
C GLU A 191 -16.43 -19.42 27.38
N GLN A 192 -16.47 -18.54 28.38
CA GLN A 192 -17.50 -17.51 28.50
C GLN A 192 -16.87 -16.13 28.48
N CYS A 193 -17.51 -15.24 27.74
CA CYS A 193 -17.13 -13.84 27.67
C CYS A 193 -17.51 -13.15 28.99
N GLU A 194 -16.51 -12.60 29.67
CA GLU A 194 -16.67 -11.83 30.89
C GLU A 194 -16.44 -10.35 30.62
N ASP A 195 -17.11 -9.49 31.39
CA ASP A 195 -16.97 -8.04 31.28
C ASP A 195 -15.50 -7.64 31.46
N ILE A 196 -14.98 -6.88 30.50
CA ILE A 196 -13.55 -6.56 30.48
C ILE A 196 -13.11 -5.73 31.68
N CYS A 197 -14.02 -4.97 32.33
CA CYS A 197 -13.71 -4.27 33.58
C CYS A 197 -13.31 -5.22 34.72
N MET A 198 -13.77 -6.48 34.67
CA MET A 198 -13.43 -7.51 35.66
C MET A 198 -12.12 -8.23 35.33
N LEU A 199 -11.81 -8.36 34.04
CA LEU A 199 -10.62 -9.04 33.54
C LEU A 199 -9.38 -8.15 33.58
N ASP A 200 -9.52 -6.91 33.13
CA ASP A 200 -8.43 -5.93 33.06
C ASP A 200 -8.87 -4.58 33.62
N LYS A 201 -8.52 -4.32 34.88
CA LYS A 201 -8.76 -3.03 35.54
C LYS A 201 -8.02 -1.86 34.89
N THR A 202 -7.00 -2.15 34.08
CA THR A 202 -6.18 -1.13 33.41
C THR A 202 -6.69 -0.78 32.03
N VAL A 203 -7.77 -1.40 31.53
CA VAL A 203 -8.31 -1.21 30.17
C VAL A 203 -8.57 0.27 29.84
N CYS A 204 -9.10 1.03 30.81
CA CYS A 204 -9.39 2.46 30.66
C CYS A 204 -8.18 3.38 30.82
N GLY A 205 -7.00 2.86 31.16
CA GLY A 205 -5.82 3.67 31.44
C GLY A 205 -6.05 4.59 32.64
N ASN A 206 -5.94 5.91 32.43
CA ASN A 206 -6.20 6.89 33.48
C ASN A 206 -7.69 7.30 33.50
N GLY A 207 -8.54 6.30 33.71
CA GLY A 207 -9.98 6.43 33.78
C GLY A 207 -10.59 5.29 34.58
N THR A 208 -11.85 5.46 34.97
CA THR A 208 -12.61 4.46 35.71
C THR A 208 -13.43 3.62 34.74
N CYS A 209 -13.30 2.29 34.84
CA CYS A 209 -14.08 1.34 34.04
C CYS A 209 -15.45 1.11 34.67
N HIS A 210 -16.50 1.26 33.87
CA HIS A 210 -17.88 1.03 34.28
C HIS A 210 -18.54 0.00 33.36
N ARG A 211 -19.41 -0.82 33.94
CA ARG A 211 -20.18 -1.81 33.19
C ARG A 211 -21.39 -1.15 32.53
N GLY A 212 -21.55 -1.34 31.23
CA GLY A 212 -22.69 -0.86 30.46
C GLY A 212 -23.48 -2.00 29.81
N ALA A 213 -24.68 -1.69 29.31
CA ALA A 213 -25.57 -2.69 28.70
C ALA A 213 -25.02 -3.26 27.37
N SER A 214 -24.13 -2.53 26.70
CA SER A 214 -23.46 -2.91 25.45
C SER A 214 -21.96 -3.19 25.65
N GLY A 215 -21.54 -3.54 26.87
CA GLY A 215 -20.13 -3.71 27.27
C GLY A 215 -19.64 -2.61 28.21
N HIS A 216 -18.33 -2.57 28.48
CA HIS A 216 -17.74 -1.53 29.32
C HIS A 216 -17.72 -0.12 28.69
N TYR A 217 -17.65 0.89 29.55
CA TYR A 217 -17.28 2.25 29.18
C TYR A 217 -16.28 2.86 30.18
N CYS A 218 -15.43 3.74 29.68
CA CYS A 218 -14.36 4.40 30.40
C CYS A 218 -14.73 5.85 30.69
N ALA A 219 -14.85 6.20 31.97
CA ALA A 219 -14.98 7.57 32.44
C ALA A 219 -13.58 8.13 32.75
N CYS A 220 -13.10 9.08 31.93
CA CYS A 220 -11.74 9.58 32.05
C CYS A 220 -11.54 10.51 33.26
N HIS A 221 -10.37 10.43 33.90
CA HIS A 221 -9.98 11.39 34.92
C HIS A 221 -9.60 12.75 34.30
N THR A 222 -9.59 13.81 35.09
CA THR A 222 -9.29 15.17 34.61
C THR A 222 -7.93 15.25 33.91
N GLY A 223 -7.89 15.88 32.74
CA GLY A 223 -6.68 15.97 31.89
C GLY A 223 -6.51 14.79 30.90
N PHE A 224 -7.46 13.86 30.87
CA PHE A 224 -7.46 12.71 29.97
C PHE A 224 -8.75 12.67 29.15
N THR A 225 -8.67 12.09 27.96
CA THR A 225 -9.82 11.95 27.07
C THR A 225 -9.79 10.61 26.34
N ASN A 226 -10.98 10.13 25.98
CA ASN A 226 -11.21 9.01 25.08
C ASN A 226 -11.76 9.49 23.72
N TYR A 227 -11.59 10.78 23.42
CA TYR A 227 -12.00 11.44 22.17
C TYR A 227 -13.48 11.20 21.80
N GLY A 228 -14.34 11.12 22.81
CA GLY A 228 -15.78 10.95 22.65
C GLY A 228 -16.23 9.50 22.42
N ASN A 229 -15.32 8.53 22.34
CA ASN A 229 -15.68 7.12 22.32
C ASN A 229 -15.51 6.51 23.72
N SER A 230 -16.62 6.29 24.41
CA SER A 230 -16.60 5.79 25.78
C SER A 230 -16.03 4.37 25.90
N SER A 231 -15.94 3.59 24.82
CA SER A 231 -15.27 2.28 24.84
C SER A 231 -13.73 2.35 24.75
N PHE A 232 -13.18 3.54 24.47
CA PHE A 232 -11.74 3.72 24.28
C PHE A 232 -11.02 4.07 25.57
N ARG A 233 -9.73 3.71 25.58
CA ARG A 233 -8.79 4.00 26.67
C ARG A 233 -8.62 5.52 26.83
N CYS A 234 -8.57 5.98 28.08
CA CYS A 234 -8.29 7.38 28.39
C CYS A 234 -6.80 7.68 28.22
N THR A 235 -6.49 8.67 27.39
CA THR A 235 -5.13 9.12 27.11
C THR A 235 -4.95 10.58 27.48
N ALA A 236 -3.74 10.96 27.86
CA ALA A 236 -3.44 12.32 28.29
C ALA A 236 -3.56 13.27 27.10
N LEU A 237 -4.23 14.40 27.30
CA LEU A 237 -4.33 15.47 26.32
C LEU A 237 -3.87 16.77 26.97
N ASN A 238 -2.72 17.28 26.55
CA ASN A 238 -2.17 18.53 27.09
C ASN A 238 -2.78 19.74 26.36
N CYS A 239 -3.68 20.46 27.04
CA CYS A 239 -4.29 21.66 26.48
C CYS A 239 -3.47 22.94 26.73
N ASP A 240 -2.42 22.88 27.55
CA ASP A 240 -1.57 24.04 27.83
C ASP A 240 -0.78 24.49 26.59
N ASP A 241 -0.57 23.58 25.62
CA ASP A 241 0.05 23.88 24.33
C ASP A 241 -0.72 24.94 23.52
N PHE A 242 -2.02 25.14 23.82
CA PHE A 242 -2.85 26.19 23.21
C PHE A 242 -2.93 27.49 24.05
N LYS A 243 -2.46 27.49 25.30
CA LYS A 243 -2.53 28.65 26.21
C LYS A 243 -1.36 29.62 26.03
N ASP A 244 -0.18 29.14 25.67
CA ASP A 244 1.05 29.94 25.55
C ASP A 244 1.20 30.70 24.21
N LEU A 245 0.12 30.79 23.42
CA LEU A 245 0.11 31.39 22.07
C LEU A 245 -0.03 32.91 22.04
N ASN A 246 0.09 33.61 23.19
CA ASN A 246 -0.04 35.06 23.32
C ASN A 246 0.84 35.86 22.32
N ILE A 247 1.93 35.28 21.81
CA ILE A 247 2.84 35.92 20.86
C ILE A 247 2.27 35.98 19.41
N LEU A 248 1.51 34.97 18.98
CA LEU A 248 0.85 34.97 17.65
C LEU A 248 -0.46 35.75 17.70
N THR A 249 -1.21 35.64 18.79
CA THR A 249 -2.55 36.23 18.95
C THR A 249 -2.52 37.75 19.09
N GLU A 250 -1.46 38.34 19.65
CA GLU A 250 -1.30 39.80 19.72
C GLU A 250 -1.12 40.49 18.35
N LYS A 251 -0.77 39.73 17.29
CA LYS A 251 -0.54 40.28 15.94
C LYS A 251 -1.43 39.71 14.85
N PHE A 252 -2.02 38.52 15.03
CA PHE A 252 -2.84 37.87 14.01
C PHE A 252 -4.22 37.50 14.56
N HIS A 253 -5.19 38.40 14.33
CA HIS A 253 -6.58 38.21 14.78
C HIS A 253 -7.19 36.90 14.25
N ALA A 254 -6.86 36.51 13.02
CA ALA A 254 -7.32 35.26 12.42
C ALA A 254 -6.84 34.01 13.17
N ALA A 255 -5.62 34.05 13.73
CA ALA A 255 -5.09 32.95 14.52
C ALA A 255 -5.72 32.91 15.92
N ASN A 256 -6.03 34.07 16.50
CA ASN A 256 -6.65 34.15 17.83
C ASN A 256 -7.99 33.41 17.89
N ASP A 257 -8.88 33.64 16.93
CA ASP A 257 -10.21 33.01 16.93
C ASP A 257 -10.12 31.47 16.85
N VAL A 258 -9.20 30.95 16.03
CA VAL A 258 -8.99 29.49 15.88
C VAL A 258 -8.33 28.90 17.12
N VAL A 259 -7.32 29.56 17.68
CA VAL A 259 -6.62 29.10 18.89
C VAL A 259 -7.56 29.05 20.10
N VAL A 260 -8.40 30.08 20.28
CA VAL A 260 -9.41 30.11 21.35
C VAL A 260 -10.40 28.96 21.18
N LEU A 261 -10.84 28.69 19.94
CA LEU A 261 -11.73 27.57 19.66
C LEU A 261 -11.06 26.21 19.95
N LEU A 262 -9.83 25.99 19.48
CA LEU A 262 -9.05 24.77 19.72
C LEU A 262 -8.83 24.52 21.21
N ASN A 263 -8.44 25.56 21.96
CA ASN A 263 -8.25 25.47 23.40
C ASN A 263 -9.56 25.12 24.12
N LYS A 264 -10.66 25.81 23.77
CA LYS A 264 -11.99 25.51 24.33
C LYS A 264 -12.39 24.06 24.06
N SER A 265 -12.27 23.60 22.82
CA SER A 265 -12.55 22.20 22.45
C SER A 265 -11.68 21.21 23.22
N CYS A 266 -10.38 21.52 23.39
CA CYS A 266 -9.45 20.68 24.14
C CYS A 266 -9.85 20.56 25.63
N VAL A 267 -10.17 21.67 26.29
CA VAL A 267 -10.57 21.70 27.71
C VAL A 267 -11.91 20.97 27.91
N GLU A 268 -12.90 21.22 27.06
CA GLU A 268 -14.21 20.53 27.12
C GLU A 268 -14.06 18.99 27.01
N MET A 269 -13.02 18.51 26.31
CA MET A 269 -12.72 17.07 26.17
C MET A 269 -12.00 16.43 27.35
N THR A 270 -11.34 17.23 28.20
CA THR A 270 -10.53 16.74 29.33
C THR A 270 -11.22 16.92 30.69
N GLU A 271 -12.27 17.74 30.75
CA GLU A 271 -13.01 18.04 31.98
C GLU A 271 -14.41 17.38 32.04
N SER A 272 -14.93 16.87 30.92
CA SER A 272 -16.25 16.22 30.88
C SER A 272 -16.18 14.70 31.10
N GLU A 273 -17.06 14.15 31.95
CA GLU A 273 -17.24 12.70 32.10
C GLU A 273 -17.77 12.01 30.82
N ASN A 274 -18.52 12.77 30.00
CA ASN A 274 -19.00 12.37 28.68
C ASN A 274 -18.70 13.49 27.70
N PRO A 275 -17.49 13.56 27.14
CA PRO A 275 -17.11 14.65 26.25
C PRO A 275 -17.92 14.53 24.95
N THR A 276 -18.94 15.38 24.81
CA THR A 276 -19.60 15.61 23.53
C THR A 276 -18.73 16.56 22.72
N VAL A 277 -18.38 16.17 21.50
CA VAL A 277 -17.53 16.96 20.60
C VAL A 277 -18.21 18.31 20.31
N PRO A 278 -17.72 19.41 20.87
CA PRO A 278 -18.27 20.73 20.61
C PRO A 278 -17.83 21.17 19.21
N HIS A 279 -18.79 21.50 18.34
CA HIS A 279 -18.55 22.03 16.99
C HIS A 279 -17.78 21.08 16.04
N LYS A 280 -18.39 19.93 15.70
CA LYS A 280 -18.02 19.11 14.53
C LYS A 280 -17.91 19.92 13.23
N GLU A 281 -18.60 21.06 13.16
CA GLU A 281 -18.69 21.94 11.99
C GLU A 281 -17.39 22.72 11.76
N ASP A 282 -16.47 22.05 11.07
CA ASP A 282 -15.36 22.61 10.29
C ASP A 282 -14.21 23.28 11.07
N LEU A 283 -13.79 22.68 12.19
CA LEU A 283 -12.52 23.01 12.86
C LEU A 283 -11.32 22.92 11.90
N LEU A 284 -11.33 21.91 11.02
CA LEU A 284 -10.26 21.69 10.05
C LEU A 284 -10.23 22.77 8.97
N GLY A 285 -11.37 23.10 8.35
CA GLY A 285 -11.42 24.18 7.36
C GLY A 285 -11.09 25.55 7.96
N ARG A 286 -11.46 25.82 9.22
CA ARG A 286 -11.00 27.01 9.95
C ARG A 286 -9.49 27.02 10.15
N LEU A 287 -8.89 25.89 10.51
CA LEU A 287 -7.43 25.74 10.64
C LEU A 287 -6.73 25.99 9.30
N LEU A 288 -7.20 25.36 8.21
CA LEU A 288 -6.63 25.52 6.87
C LEU A 288 -6.76 26.97 6.36
N SER A 289 -7.91 27.60 6.60
CA SER A 289 -8.15 29.02 6.27
C SER A 289 -7.22 29.95 7.04
N MET A 290 -6.99 29.69 8.34
CA MET A 290 -6.02 30.43 9.14
C MET A 290 -4.59 30.26 8.61
N ILE A 291 -4.19 29.04 8.25
CA ILE A 291 -2.88 28.77 7.66
C ILE A 291 -2.70 29.59 6.37
N ASP A 292 -3.67 29.53 5.46
CA ASP A 292 -3.62 30.25 4.19
C ASP A 292 -3.49 31.78 4.39
N GLN A 293 -4.20 32.36 5.37
CA GLN A 293 -4.09 33.79 5.69
C GLN A 293 -2.72 34.15 6.28
N LEU A 294 -2.13 33.31 7.14
CA LEU A 294 -0.81 33.53 7.70
C LEU A 294 0.29 33.46 6.64
N LEU A 295 0.19 32.49 5.74
CA LEU A 295 1.10 32.32 4.60
C LEU A 295 0.98 33.45 3.58
N SER A 296 -0.22 34.01 3.36
CA SER A 296 -0.45 35.11 2.42
C SER A 296 -0.02 36.49 2.96
N SER A 297 -0.05 36.67 4.29
CA SER A 297 0.23 37.97 4.92
C SER A 297 1.72 38.25 5.13
N GLY A 298 2.60 37.27 4.89
CA GLY A 298 4.02 37.40 5.22
C GLY A 298 4.28 37.49 6.73
N ALA A 299 3.34 36.98 7.54
CA ALA A 299 3.36 36.99 9.00
C ALA A 299 4.64 36.37 9.60
N LEU A 300 5.10 35.32 8.94
CA LEU A 300 6.19 34.44 9.35
C LEU A 300 7.53 35.00 8.86
N ASN A 301 7.97 36.09 9.47
CA ASN A 301 9.16 36.82 9.07
C ASN A 301 10.38 36.63 9.99
N ASP A 302 10.25 35.80 11.03
CA ASP A 302 11.32 35.42 11.94
C ASP A 302 11.14 33.95 12.37
N ASN A 303 12.23 33.31 12.77
CA ASN A 303 12.23 31.88 13.10
C ASN A 303 11.31 31.55 14.28
N ARG A 304 11.22 32.42 15.29
CA ARG A 304 10.36 32.20 16.46
C ARG A 304 8.90 32.10 16.03
N LYS A 305 8.43 32.96 15.13
CA LYS A 305 7.07 32.86 14.59
C LYS A 305 6.85 31.60 13.76
N VAL A 306 7.83 31.19 12.95
CA VAL A 306 7.76 29.92 12.20
C VAL A 306 7.63 28.74 13.16
N SER A 307 8.42 28.71 14.24
CA SER A 307 8.35 27.66 15.27
C SER A 307 6.99 27.61 15.96
N ILE A 308 6.45 28.77 16.37
CA ILE A 308 5.13 28.82 17.01
C ILE A 308 4.04 28.37 16.02
N PHE A 309 4.11 28.81 14.76
CA PHE A 309 3.18 28.41 13.71
C PHE A 309 3.19 26.89 13.47
N LEU A 310 4.37 26.29 13.28
CA LEU A 310 4.49 24.85 13.07
C LEU A 310 3.98 24.05 14.27
N ASN A 311 4.31 24.47 15.50
CA ASN A 311 3.81 23.85 16.72
C ASN A 311 2.28 23.92 16.84
N LEU A 312 1.68 25.09 16.51
CA LEU A 312 0.22 25.24 16.49
C LEU A 312 -0.43 24.27 15.51
N VAL A 313 0.11 24.17 14.28
CA VAL A 313 -0.44 23.28 13.26
C VAL A 313 -0.30 21.82 13.66
N GLU A 314 0.86 21.41 14.19
CA GLU A 314 1.10 20.04 14.66
C GLU A 314 0.11 19.65 15.78
N ASN A 315 -0.08 20.51 16.78
CA ASN A 315 -1.00 20.23 17.89
C ASN A 315 -2.47 20.27 17.47
N ALA A 316 -2.84 21.19 16.57
CA ALA A 316 -4.20 21.25 16.03
C ALA A 316 -4.55 20.01 15.21
N LEU A 317 -3.66 19.52 14.35
CA LEU A 317 -3.89 18.30 13.57
C LEU A 317 -3.99 17.05 14.46
N ARG A 318 -3.16 16.95 15.52
CA ARG A 318 -3.27 15.87 16.52
C ARG A 318 -4.61 15.91 17.28
N LEU A 319 -5.12 17.10 17.57
CA LEU A 319 -6.42 17.29 18.23
C LEU A 319 -7.59 16.94 17.31
N ILE A 320 -7.53 17.35 16.04
CA ILE A 320 -8.64 17.21 15.07
C ILE A 320 -8.69 15.80 14.47
N GLY A 321 -7.54 15.18 14.18
CA GLY A 321 -7.44 13.90 13.49
C GLY A 321 -8.40 12.80 13.98
N PRO A 322 -8.56 12.55 15.30
CA PRO A 322 -9.45 11.50 15.82
C PRO A 322 -10.93 11.66 15.42
N PHE A 323 -11.35 12.90 15.13
CA PHE A 323 -12.74 13.24 14.79
C PHE A 323 -13.08 13.07 13.31
N MET A 324 -12.07 12.88 12.45
CA MET A 324 -12.28 12.67 11.03
C MET A 324 -12.95 11.31 10.77
N GLU A 325 -13.63 11.20 9.62
CA GLU A 325 -14.25 9.95 9.19
C GLU A 325 -13.19 8.96 8.66
N SER A 326 -13.46 7.66 8.78
CA SER A 326 -12.60 6.57 8.30
C SER A 326 -12.99 6.22 6.86
N PRO A 327 -12.05 6.06 5.90
CA PRO A 327 -10.60 5.86 6.12
C PRO A 327 -9.77 7.14 6.22
N GLY A 328 -10.37 8.33 6.08
CA GLY A 328 -9.66 9.61 6.04
C GLY A 328 -10.33 10.60 5.08
N GLU A 329 -9.78 11.82 5.02
CA GLU A 329 -10.23 12.86 4.09
C GLU A 329 -9.03 13.57 3.44
N ASN A 330 -9.22 13.94 2.18
CA ASN A 330 -8.24 14.68 1.39
C ASN A 330 -8.76 16.09 1.22
N MET A 331 -7.98 17.07 1.68
CA MET A 331 -8.35 18.48 1.61
C MET A 331 -7.26 19.28 0.94
N SER A 332 -7.65 20.22 0.09
CA SER A 332 -6.75 21.20 -0.49
C SER A 332 -7.35 22.58 -0.37
N SER A 333 -6.52 23.55 0.00
CA SER A 333 -6.85 24.97 0.00
C SER A 333 -5.92 25.73 -0.96
N SER A 334 -5.92 27.05 -0.89
CA SER A 334 -5.09 27.90 -1.75
C SER A 334 -3.59 27.76 -1.49
N HIS A 335 -3.19 27.52 -0.23
CA HIS A 335 -1.78 27.41 0.15
C HIS A 335 -1.43 26.12 0.90
N THR A 336 -2.36 25.17 0.98
CA THR A 336 -2.19 23.93 1.74
C THR A 336 -2.78 22.74 1.01
N GLU A 337 -2.11 21.59 1.13
CA GLU A 337 -2.62 20.30 0.69
C GLU A 337 -2.43 19.31 1.84
N LEU A 338 -3.54 18.80 2.37
CA LEU A 338 -3.61 17.94 3.53
C LEU A 338 -4.21 16.60 3.13
N GLU A 339 -3.44 15.54 3.35
CA GLU A 339 -3.99 14.19 3.40
C GLU A 339 -4.09 13.76 4.85
N VAL A 340 -5.25 13.28 5.29
CA VAL A 340 -5.43 12.63 6.60
C VAL A 340 -5.95 11.23 6.40
N LEU A 341 -5.28 10.25 7.01
CA LEU A 341 -5.72 8.88 7.13
C LEU A 341 -6.15 8.61 8.58
N VAL A 342 -7.29 7.96 8.76
CA VAL A 342 -7.82 7.56 10.06
C VAL A 342 -8.25 6.10 10.06
N HIS A 343 -7.72 5.35 11.01
CA HIS A 343 -8.15 3.99 11.32
C HIS A 343 -8.77 3.98 12.73
N LYS A 344 -9.97 3.42 12.88
CA LYS A 344 -10.65 3.29 14.19
C LYS A 344 -10.85 1.82 14.50
N GLY A 345 -10.47 1.40 15.70
CA GLY A 345 -10.55 0.00 16.12
C GLY A 345 -9.68 -0.27 17.34
N ALA A 346 -10.07 -1.26 18.14
CA ALA A 346 -9.32 -1.67 19.33
C ALA A 346 -7.96 -2.31 18.98
N ASP A 347 -7.88 -2.96 17.82
CA ASP A 347 -6.65 -3.55 17.33
C ASP A 347 -5.72 -2.52 16.69
N LEU A 348 -4.41 -2.74 16.84
CA LEU A 348 -3.42 -1.91 16.18
C LEU A 348 -3.45 -2.22 14.67
N PRO A 349 -3.60 -1.20 13.81
CA PRO A 349 -3.51 -1.40 12.38
C PRO A 349 -2.10 -1.85 12.00
N ARG A 350 -2.02 -2.71 10.98
CA ARG A 350 -0.76 -3.29 10.51
C ARG A 350 -0.54 -3.05 9.03
N GLY A 351 0.73 -2.99 8.65
CA GLY A 351 1.16 -2.94 7.25
C GLY A 351 1.67 -1.57 6.81
N ALA A 352 2.26 -1.56 5.62
CA ALA A 352 2.80 -0.35 5.01
C ALA A 352 1.67 0.53 4.46
N VAL A 353 1.82 1.84 4.66
CA VAL A 353 0.93 2.85 4.13
C VAL A 353 1.73 3.95 3.44
N THR A 354 1.16 4.43 2.33
CA THR A 354 1.68 5.54 1.56
C THR A 354 0.64 6.65 1.56
N VAL A 355 1.06 7.84 1.94
CA VAL A 355 0.26 9.07 1.90
C VAL A 355 1.00 10.07 1.02
N SER A 356 0.31 10.73 0.09
CA SER A 356 0.95 11.61 -0.89
C SER A 356 0.21 12.93 -1.08
N SER A 357 0.97 14.00 -1.22
CA SER A 357 0.57 15.27 -1.79
C SER A 357 1.21 15.45 -3.18
N LYS A 358 0.93 16.55 -3.87
CA LYS A 358 1.60 16.90 -5.13
C LYS A 358 3.10 17.14 -4.96
N GLN A 359 3.54 17.47 -3.75
CA GLN A 359 4.89 17.99 -3.48
C GLN A 359 5.74 17.02 -2.65
N ALA A 360 5.10 16.07 -1.96
CA ALA A 360 5.79 15.03 -1.21
C ALA A 360 4.98 13.74 -1.09
N GLN A 361 5.68 12.65 -0.81
CA GLN A 361 5.09 11.35 -0.47
C GLN A 361 5.72 10.84 0.82
N LEU A 362 4.91 10.29 1.70
CA LEU A 362 5.30 9.65 2.95
C LEU A 362 5.00 8.15 2.85
N ASP A 363 6.02 7.33 3.07
CA ASP A 363 5.89 5.89 3.24
C ASP A 363 6.28 5.51 4.68
N MET A 364 5.39 4.80 5.37
CA MET A 364 5.64 4.32 6.73
C MET A 364 4.82 3.06 7.06
N LEU A 365 5.10 2.46 8.21
CA LEU A 365 4.28 1.40 8.78
C LEU A 365 3.16 1.97 9.66
N LEU A 366 1.95 1.43 9.55
CA LEU A 366 0.80 1.84 10.38
C LEU A 366 1.07 1.60 11.88
N GLU A 367 1.84 0.57 12.21
CA GLU A 367 2.29 0.28 13.57
C GLU A 367 3.12 1.42 14.16
N THR A 368 3.93 2.10 13.33
CA THR A 368 4.73 3.26 13.75
C THR A 368 3.85 4.48 14.03
N ALA A 369 2.78 4.66 13.26
CA ALA A 369 1.78 5.73 13.47
C ALA A 369 0.88 5.45 14.69
N ALA A 370 0.54 4.18 14.93
CA ALA A 370 -0.26 3.74 16.07
C ALA A 370 0.53 3.84 17.39
N GLY A 371 1.81 3.49 17.36
CA GLY A 371 2.68 3.50 18.54
C GLY A 371 2.58 2.20 19.36
N ASP A 372 2.80 2.32 20.67
CA ASP A 372 2.80 1.17 21.57
C ASP A 372 1.37 0.79 22.01
N ARG A 373 1.08 -0.51 22.04
CA ARG A 373 -0.23 -1.06 22.43
C ARG A 373 -0.67 -0.63 23.82
N SER A 374 0.25 -0.41 24.75
CA SER A 374 -0.09 0.05 26.11
C SER A 374 -0.65 1.48 26.17
N TYR A 375 -0.40 2.28 25.13
CA TYR A 375 -0.85 3.68 25.03
C TYR A 375 -1.79 3.92 23.84
N TYR A 376 -2.20 2.87 23.13
CA TYR A 376 -3.04 2.98 21.95
C TYR A 376 -4.47 3.41 22.33
N PRO A 377 -4.96 4.54 21.79
CA PRO A 377 -6.26 5.11 22.19
C PRO A 377 -7.46 4.47 21.45
N GLY A 378 -7.26 3.40 20.67
CA GLY A 378 -8.33 2.80 19.86
C GLY A 378 -8.52 3.44 18.48
N PHE A 379 -7.60 4.30 18.07
CA PHE A 379 -7.54 4.84 16.72
C PHE A 379 -6.10 5.17 16.35
N THR A 380 -5.83 5.18 15.03
CA THR A 380 -4.59 5.68 14.45
C THR A 380 -4.89 6.80 13.49
N THR A 381 -4.21 7.94 13.65
CA THR A 381 -4.27 9.06 12.70
C THR A 381 -2.92 9.28 12.08
N LEU A 382 -2.91 9.62 10.80
CA LEU A 382 -1.71 10.00 10.05
C LEU A 382 -2.07 11.18 9.16
N SER A 383 -1.35 12.29 9.29
CA SER A 383 -1.57 13.47 8.46
C SER A 383 -0.28 13.89 7.78
N LEU A 384 -0.37 14.20 6.49
CA LEU A 384 0.68 14.84 5.70
C LEU A 384 0.16 16.18 5.18
N LEU A 385 0.68 17.27 5.72
CA LEU A 385 0.35 18.63 5.31
C LEU A 385 1.50 19.22 4.49
N SER A 386 1.25 19.63 3.26
CA SER A 386 2.20 20.37 2.43
C SER A 386 1.82 21.85 2.39
N TYR A 387 2.79 22.74 2.56
CA TYR A 387 2.61 24.19 2.43
C TYR A 387 3.04 24.68 1.04
N ALA A 388 2.36 25.71 0.52
CA ALA A 388 2.63 26.22 -0.82
C ALA A 388 3.80 27.20 -0.91
N ASN A 389 4.09 27.97 0.15
CA ASN A 389 5.13 29.02 0.15
C ASN A 389 5.82 29.21 1.51
N LEU A 390 5.68 28.26 2.44
CA LEU A 390 6.31 28.38 3.76
C LEU A 390 7.84 28.37 3.66
N GLU A 391 8.40 27.75 2.62
CA GLU A 391 9.83 27.75 2.35
C GLU A 391 10.41 29.17 2.22
N ASP A 392 9.66 30.13 1.70
CA ASP A 392 10.15 31.52 1.55
C ASP A 392 10.34 32.20 2.91
N SER A 393 9.49 31.85 3.88
CA SER A 393 9.52 32.34 5.26
C SER A 393 10.49 31.56 6.16
N ALA A 394 10.75 30.30 5.84
CA ALA A 394 11.59 29.41 6.65
C ALA A 394 13.03 29.28 6.13
N ASP A 395 13.35 29.82 4.95
CA ASP A 395 14.71 29.80 4.39
C ASP A 395 15.68 30.66 5.20
N GLY A 396 16.95 30.29 5.22
CA GLY A 396 18.01 31.04 5.91
C GLY A 396 18.26 30.66 7.37
N PHE A 397 17.37 29.90 8.01
CA PHE A 397 17.52 29.46 9.41
C PHE A 397 18.20 28.09 9.51
N PHE A 398 19.49 27.97 9.20
CA PHE A 398 20.18 26.67 9.11
C PHE A 398 20.92 26.22 10.39
N GLY A 399 20.66 26.89 11.52
CA GLY A 399 21.21 26.52 12.83
C GLY A 399 22.73 26.37 12.81
N LYS A 400 23.22 25.19 13.17
CA LYS A 400 24.66 24.85 13.21
C LYS A 400 25.20 24.29 11.90
N MET A 401 24.37 24.13 10.86
CA MET A 401 24.82 23.60 9.57
C MET A 401 25.69 24.65 8.86
N LYS A 402 26.92 24.26 8.54
CA LYS A 402 27.83 25.08 7.72
C LYS A 402 27.84 24.55 6.30
N PRO A 403 27.55 25.38 5.29
CA PRO A 403 27.73 24.96 3.92
C PRO A 403 29.22 24.71 3.64
N PRO A 404 29.56 23.86 2.67
CA PRO A 404 30.93 23.74 2.16
C PRO A 404 31.46 25.12 1.69
N GLU A 405 32.77 25.34 1.75
CA GLU A 405 33.37 26.65 1.40
C GLU A 405 32.86 27.18 0.05
N LYS A 406 32.43 28.45 0.03
CA LYS A 406 31.80 29.18 -1.10
C LYS A 406 30.38 28.75 -1.50
N GLN A 407 29.70 27.93 -0.70
CA GLN A 407 28.31 27.57 -0.93
C GLN A 407 27.35 28.24 0.05
N LYS A 408 26.09 28.43 -0.36
CA LYS A 408 24.96 28.81 0.49
C LYS A 408 23.90 27.72 0.44
N PHE A 409 23.33 27.38 1.60
CA PHE A 409 22.15 26.54 1.64
C PHE A 409 20.92 27.34 1.19
N LYS A 410 20.01 26.65 0.50
CA LYS A 410 18.69 27.14 0.12
C LYS A 410 17.71 25.99 0.16
N ILE A 411 16.48 26.21 0.60
CA ILE A 411 15.42 25.19 0.49
C ILE A 411 15.07 24.91 -0.99
N ASN A 412 14.98 23.64 -1.38
CA ASN A 412 14.64 23.20 -2.75
C ASN A 412 13.44 22.23 -2.81
N SER A 413 12.66 22.12 -1.74
CA SER A 413 11.36 21.44 -1.73
C SER A 413 10.32 22.34 -1.05
N LYS A 414 9.04 21.97 -1.17
CA LYS A 414 8.04 22.48 -0.22
C LYS A 414 8.31 21.95 1.18
N VAL A 415 7.90 22.71 2.18
CA VAL A 415 7.89 22.28 3.57
C VAL A 415 6.68 21.39 3.78
N VAL A 416 6.85 20.26 4.48
CA VAL A 416 5.75 19.37 4.83
C VAL A 416 5.77 19.03 6.32
N THR A 417 4.59 18.93 6.93
CA THR A 417 4.42 18.55 8.33
C THR A 417 3.77 17.17 8.40
N VAL A 418 4.37 16.29 9.18
CA VAL A 418 3.85 14.93 9.42
C VAL A 418 3.40 14.81 10.88
N THR A 419 2.12 14.48 11.08
CA THR A 419 1.58 14.21 12.43
C THR A 419 0.97 12.83 12.50
N VAL A 420 1.13 12.18 13.65
CA VAL A 420 0.52 10.86 13.93
C VAL A 420 -0.13 10.86 15.32
N SER A 421 -1.03 9.90 15.55
CA SER A 421 -1.63 9.63 16.86
C SER A 421 -0.62 9.17 17.91
N ASN A 422 0.47 8.52 17.50
CA ASN A 422 1.55 8.14 18.41
C ASN A 422 2.12 9.39 19.12
N SER A 423 2.12 9.36 20.46
CA SER A 423 2.65 10.43 21.29
C SER A 423 4.18 10.41 21.35
N ASN A 424 4.80 9.24 21.26
CA ASN A 424 6.25 9.08 21.30
C ASN A 424 6.85 9.05 19.88
N THR A 425 7.15 10.24 19.38
CA THR A 425 7.58 10.47 17.99
C THR A 425 9.00 11.02 17.86
N SER A 426 9.73 11.16 18.97
CA SER A 426 11.12 11.66 18.98
C SER A 426 12.15 10.59 18.60
N HIS A 427 11.84 9.32 18.86
CA HIS A 427 12.72 8.18 18.61
C HIS A 427 11.93 7.00 18.05
N LEU A 428 11.71 7.03 16.73
CA LEU A 428 11.01 5.94 16.04
C LEU A 428 11.92 4.72 15.92
N LYS A 429 11.37 3.54 16.24
CA LYS A 429 12.06 2.24 16.04
C LYS A 429 12.34 1.99 14.57
N GLU A 430 11.36 2.29 13.73
CA GLU A 430 11.47 2.22 12.28
C GLU A 430 11.41 3.63 11.68
N PRO A 431 12.39 4.01 10.84
CA PRO A 431 12.42 5.35 10.24
C PRO A 431 11.33 5.50 9.18
N ILE A 432 10.77 6.71 9.07
CA ILE A 432 9.86 7.09 7.99
C ILE A 432 10.65 7.42 6.73
N LYS A 433 10.03 7.19 5.56
CA LYS A 433 10.59 7.60 4.27
C LYS A 433 9.75 8.71 3.66
N LEU A 434 10.38 9.84 3.38
CA LEU A 434 9.75 11.01 2.78
C LEU A 434 10.39 11.28 1.42
N THR A 435 9.60 11.23 0.35
CA THR A 435 10.01 11.63 -1.00
C THR A 435 9.57 13.06 -1.23
N PHE A 436 10.51 13.95 -1.55
CA PHE A 436 10.26 15.36 -1.86
C PHE A 436 10.54 15.64 -3.33
N TYR A 437 9.60 16.28 -4.03
CA TYR A 437 9.82 16.77 -5.37
C TYR A 437 10.55 18.11 -5.35
N HIS A 438 11.55 18.27 -6.21
CA HIS A 438 12.39 19.44 -6.28
C HIS A 438 11.66 20.60 -6.98
N MET A 439 11.73 21.78 -6.37
CA MET A 439 11.21 23.01 -6.99
C MET A 439 12.06 23.43 -8.19
N THR A 440 13.38 23.22 -8.11
CA THR A 440 14.32 23.44 -9.21
C THR A 440 15.11 22.17 -9.49
N GLN A 441 15.08 21.71 -10.74
CA GLN A 441 15.82 20.52 -11.17
C GLN A 441 17.32 20.81 -11.20
N THR A 442 18.10 20.19 -10.31
CA THR A 442 19.55 20.38 -10.25
C THR A 442 20.29 19.11 -9.84
N ASN A 443 21.54 18.97 -10.30
CA ASN A 443 22.45 17.88 -9.89
C ASN A 443 23.29 18.26 -8.66
N LYS A 444 22.74 19.08 -7.76
CA LYS A 444 23.46 19.56 -6.56
C LYS A 444 23.25 18.59 -5.39
N THR A 445 24.09 18.72 -4.38
CA THR A 445 23.98 17.94 -3.14
C THR A 445 22.74 18.37 -2.37
N SER A 446 21.83 17.41 -2.16
CA SER A 446 20.63 17.57 -1.34
C SER A 446 20.88 17.14 0.10
N HIS A 447 20.26 17.83 1.06
CA HIS A 447 20.28 17.46 2.47
C HIS A 447 18.84 17.37 3.00
N CYS A 448 18.52 16.25 3.62
CA CYS A 448 17.25 16.07 4.33
C CYS A 448 17.32 16.76 5.69
N VAL A 449 16.37 17.63 5.97
CA VAL A 449 16.34 18.41 7.21
C VAL A 449 14.94 18.42 7.82
N PHE A 450 14.90 18.63 9.13
CA PHE A 450 13.69 18.88 9.90
C PHE A 450 13.80 20.22 10.64
N TRP A 451 12.66 20.79 11.02
CA TRP A 451 12.61 22.02 11.79
C TRP A 451 12.79 21.71 13.29
N ASP A 452 13.93 22.14 13.83
CA ASP A 452 14.29 21.95 15.22
C ASP A 452 13.95 23.20 16.04
N SER A 453 12.83 23.15 16.75
CA SER A 453 12.35 24.23 17.62
C SER A 453 13.17 24.43 18.91
N SER A 454 14.09 23.51 19.23
CA SER A 454 14.92 23.58 20.44
C SER A 454 16.12 24.53 20.32
N GLU A 455 16.49 24.91 19.09
CA GLU A 455 17.52 25.92 18.83
C GLU A 455 16.94 27.35 18.98
N ASP A 456 17.80 28.39 19.09
CA ASP A 456 17.40 29.78 19.42
C ASP A 456 16.36 30.36 18.45
N GLY A 457 15.07 30.22 18.78
CA GLY A 457 13.92 30.57 17.94
C GLY A 457 13.55 29.54 16.87
N GLY A 458 14.34 28.48 16.69
CA GLY A 458 14.12 27.40 15.73
C GLY A 458 15.02 27.46 14.48
N ALA A 459 15.40 26.29 13.96
CA ALA A 459 16.27 26.16 12.80
C ALA A 459 16.17 24.81 12.10
N TRP A 460 16.52 24.75 10.80
CA TRP A 460 16.71 23.51 10.06
C TRP A 460 17.92 22.73 10.55
N SER A 461 17.72 21.43 10.75
CA SER A 461 18.73 20.49 11.26
C SER A 461 18.68 19.18 10.47
N ALA A 462 19.84 18.61 10.17
CA ALA A 462 19.95 17.29 9.55
C ALA A 462 19.96 16.13 10.57
N ARG A 463 19.85 16.41 11.87
CA ARG A 463 19.95 15.37 12.91
C ARG A 463 18.83 14.34 12.76
N GLY A 464 19.15 13.05 12.79
CA GLY A 464 18.15 11.99 12.67
C GLY A 464 17.49 11.88 11.29
N CYS A 465 17.99 12.59 10.26
CA CYS A 465 17.53 12.50 8.88
C CYS A 465 18.71 12.24 7.93
N THR A 466 18.52 11.36 6.96
CA THR A 466 19.55 10.99 5.97
C THR A 466 18.96 10.88 4.57
N VAL A 467 19.78 11.15 3.54
CA VAL A 467 19.37 10.98 2.15
C VAL A 467 19.51 9.51 1.76
N VAL A 468 18.43 8.88 1.32
CA VAL A 468 18.40 7.50 0.82
C VAL A 468 18.74 7.44 -0.66
N LYS A 469 18.06 8.26 -1.45
CA LYS A 469 18.29 8.42 -2.90
C LYS A 469 17.97 9.84 -3.32
N THR A 470 18.66 10.34 -4.34
CA THR A 470 18.42 11.67 -4.90
C THR A 470 18.67 11.64 -6.40
N ASN A 471 17.87 12.41 -7.14
CA ASN A 471 18.04 12.64 -8.57
C ASN A 471 17.65 14.12 -8.87
N PRO A 472 17.68 14.59 -10.13
CA PRO A 472 17.34 15.98 -10.42
C PRO A 472 15.91 16.38 -10.03
N GLU A 473 14.97 15.43 -10.01
CA GLU A 473 13.53 15.67 -9.82
C GLU A 473 13.07 15.50 -8.38
N TYR A 474 13.68 14.62 -7.60
CA TYR A 474 13.26 14.32 -6.24
C TYR A 474 14.40 13.84 -5.34
N THR A 475 14.19 13.95 -4.03
CA THR A 475 15.05 13.38 -2.98
C THR A 475 14.22 12.57 -2.00
N VAL A 476 14.70 11.39 -1.64
CA VAL A 476 14.11 10.54 -0.60
C VAL A 476 14.92 10.62 0.68
N CYS A 477 14.24 10.97 1.75
CA CYS A 477 14.75 11.17 3.09
C CYS A 477 14.30 10.03 4.00
N SER A 478 15.20 9.52 4.84
CA SER A 478 14.92 8.58 5.92
C SER A 478 15.11 9.28 7.25
N CYS A 479 14.04 9.45 8.04
CA CYS A 479 14.05 10.19 9.30
C CYS A 479 13.55 9.33 10.48
N THR A 480 14.17 9.49 11.65
CA THR A 480 13.87 8.67 12.85
C THR A 480 12.93 9.34 13.86
N HIS A 481 12.18 10.34 13.42
CA HIS A 481 11.28 11.15 14.25
C HIS A 481 10.20 11.79 13.38
N MET A 482 9.15 12.35 14.00
CA MET A 482 8.13 13.17 13.32
C MET A 482 8.41 14.65 13.57
N SER A 483 8.16 15.49 12.56
CA SER A 483 8.38 16.94 12.60
C SER A 483 7.82 17.56 11.32
N SER A 484 8.22 18.80 11.07
CA SER A 484 8.16 19.49 9.78
C SER A 484 9.49 19.31 9.04
N PHE A 485 9.43 18.92 7.77
CA PHE A 485 10.58 18.49 6.97
C PHE A 485 10.72 19.27 5.67
N ALA A 486 11.96 19.36 5.17
CA ALA A 486 12.30 19.93 3.88
C ALA A 486 13.60 19.34 3.32
N VAL A 487 13.90 19.68 2.07
CA VAL A 487 15.19 19.39 1.42
C VAL A 487 15.95 20.70 1.17
N LEU A 488 17.19 20.77 1.65
CA LEU A 488 18.12 21.84 1.33
C LEU A 488 18.99 21.45 0.15
N MET A 489 19.33 22.44 -0.68
CA MET A 489 20.37 22.36 -1.70
C MET A 489 21.52 23.30 -1.38
N ALA A 490 22.72 22.99 -1.86
CA ALA A 490 23.88 23.87 -1.73
C ALA A 490 24.24 24.54 -3.08
N LEU A 491 24.19 25.88 -3.12
CA LEU A 491 24.43 26.71 -4.30
C LEU A 491 25.78 27.42 -4.21
N TYR A 492 26.57 27.43 -5.29
CA TYR A 492 27.81 28.21 -5.37
C TYR A 492 27.52 29.68 -5.63
N GLU A 493 28.24 30.59 -4.98
CA GLU A 493 28.26 31.98 -5.40
C GLU A 493 29.05 32.13 -6.72
N ILE A 494 28.41 32.74 -7.73
CA ILE A 494 29.08 33.07 -8.98
C ILE A 494 29.96 34.31 -8.73
N GLU A 495 31.24 34.10 -8.46
CA GLU A 495 32.26 35.11 -8.13
C GLU A 495 32.68 36.00 -9.33
N ASN A 496 32.02 35.86 -10.51
CA ASN A 496 32.47 36.44 -11.78
C ASN A 496 32.03 37.89 -12.07
N LYS A 497 31.41 38.61 -11.12
CA LYS A 497 31.09 40.04 -11.33
C LYS A 497 32.28 40.95 -11.07
N PHE A 498 33.16 40.61 -10.13
CA PHE A 498 34.21 41.53 -9.68
C PHE A 498 35.34 41.71 -10.70
N GLU A 499 35.84 40.63 -11.31
CA GLU A 499 36.98 40.73 -12.24
C GLU A 499 36.63 41.50 -13.53
N LEU A 500 35.46 41.25 -14.11
CA LEU A 500 35.01 41.96 -15.31
C LEU A 500 34.70 43.44 -15.02
N GLN A 501 34.11 43.73 -13.86
CA GLN A 501 33.86 45.11 -13.42
C GLN A 501 35.19 45.83 -13.18
N LEU A 502 36.16 45.22 -12.50
CA LEU A 502 37.48 45.80 -12.25
C LEU A 502 38.24 46.13 -13.55
N ILE A 503 38.27 45.19 -14.52
CA ILE A 503 38.92 45.42 -15.82
C ILE A 503 38.23 46.57 -16.57
N THR A 504 36.90 46.63 -16.52
CA THR A 504 36.11 47.67 -17.20
C THR A 504 36.37 49.05 -16.61
N TRP A 505 36.36 49.19 -15.28
CA TRP A 505 36.64 50.45 -14.59
C TRP A 505 38.08 50.93 -14.81
N VAL A 506 39.07 50.06 -14.62
CA VAL A 506 40.49 50.40 -14.82
C VAL A 506 40.78 50.76 -16.28
N GLY A 507 40.26 49.97 -17.22
CA GLY A 507 40.44 50.20 -18.66
C GLY A 507 39.81 51.51 -19.14
N LEU A 508 38.58 51.81 -18.71
CA LEU A 508 37.90 53.06 -19.05
C LEU A 508 38.58 54.28 -18.44
N SER A 509 38.97 54.22 -17.17
CA SER A 509 39.68 55.33 -16.51
C SER A 509 41.01 55.64 -17.21
N LEU A 510 41.80 54.61 -17.54
CA LEU A 510 43.06 54.80 -18.26
C LEU A 510 42.83 55.38 -19.66
N SER A 511 41.83 54.87 -20.39
CA SER A 511 41.47 55.37 -21.71
C SER A 511 41.05 56.84 -21.70
N LEU A 512 40.24 57.25 -20.71
CA LEU A 512 39.82 58.65 -20.56
C LEU A 512 40.99 59.59 -20.27
N ILE A 513 41.93 59.17 -19.42
CA ILE A 513 43.14 59.96 -19.11
C ILE A 513 43.99 60.13 -20.38
N CYS A 514 44.23 59.06 -21.13
CA CYS A 514 44.99 59.12 -22.38
C CYS A 514 44.31 60.04 -23.42
N LEU A 515 42.99 59.93 -23.58
CA LEU A 515 42.23 60.78 -24.49
C LEU A 515 42.27 62.26 -24.08
N PHE A 516 42.21 62.56 -22.78
CA PHE A 516 42.33 63.93 -22.27
C PHE A 516 43.70 64.55 -22.62
N PHE A 517 44.80 63.81 -22.41
CA PHE A 517 46.13 64.29 -22.82
C PHE A 517 46.27 64.43 -24.34
N CYS A 518 45.71 63.53 -25.14
CA CYS A 518 45.65 63.67 -26.61
C CYS A 518 44.88 64.94 -27.03
N ILE A 519 43.75 65.24 -26.39
CA ILE A 519 42.97 66.46 -26.67
C ILE A 519 43.79 67.71 -26.30
N LEU A 520 44.44 67.73 -25.14
CA LEU A 520 45.28 68.85 -24.71
C LEU A 520 46.47 69.08 -25.65
N THR A 521 47.16 68.02 -26.04
CA THR A 521 48.33 68.14 -26.95
C THR A 521 47.93 68.67 -28.32
N PHE A 522 46.84 68.16 -28.92
CA PHE A 522 46.34 68.67 -30.21
C PHE A 522 45.74 70.08 -30.13
N SER A 523 45.21 70.48 -28.97
CA SER A 523 44.60 71.81 -28.76
C SER A 523 45.64 72.90 -28.47
N LEU A 524 46.63 72.63 -27.60
CA LEU A 524 47.56 73.63 -27.09
C LEU A 524 48.84 73.79 -27.91
N ILE A 525 49.28 72.74 -28.61
CA ILE A 525 50.54 72.76 -29.35
C ILE A 525 50.30 73.26 -30.78
N ARG A 526 50.44 74.58 -30.98
CA ARG A 526 50.28 75.24 -32.30
C ARG A 526 51.16 74.65 -33.40
N ALA A 527 52.34 74.11 -33.05
CA ALA A 527 53.27 73.51 -34.01
C ALA A 527 52.74 72.23 -34.68
N ILE A 528 51.70 71.59 -34.11
CA ILE A 528 51.15 70.31 -34.57
C ILE A 528 49.81 70.51 -35.29
N GLN A 529 49.25 71.73 -35.31
CA GLN A 529 47.94 72.00 -35.89
C GLN A 529 47.97 71.96 -37.43
N SER A 530 47.34 70.94 -38.00
CA SER A 530 47.18 70.68 -39.42
C SER A 530 45.72 70.25 -39.69
N PRO A 531 45.17 70.44 -40.90
CA PRO A 531 43.82 69.94 -41.23
C PRO A 531 43.61 68.46 -40.87
N ARG A 532 44.67 67.64 -40.96
CA ARG A 532 44.65 66.22 -40.57
C ARG A 532 44.54 66.02 -39.05
N THR A 533 45.22 66.83 -38.25
CA THR A 533 45.19 66.70 -36.78
C THR A 533 43.90 67.26 -36.19
N THR A 534 43.23 68.20 -36.88
CA THR A 534 41.88 68.65 -36.51
C THR A 534 40.85 67.51 -36.59
N ILE A 535 40.96 66.64 -37.59
CA ILE A 535 40.10 65.44 -37.71
C ILE A 535 40.37 64.48 -36.53
N HIS A 536 41.64 64.24 -36.19
CA HIS A 536 42.01 63.39 -35.06
C HIS A 536 41.57 63.98 -33.70
N LEU A 537 41.59 65.31 -33.56
CA LEU A 537 41.07 66.00 -32.38
C LEU A 537 39.57 65.77 -32.21
N HIS A 538 38.77 65.92 -33.27
CA HIS A 538 37.33 65.65 -33.21
C HIS A 538 37.01 64.18 -32.88
N LEU A 539 37.82 63.24 -33.38
CA LEU A 539 37.70 61.82 -33.03
C LEU A 539 38.05 61.56 -31.55
N CYS A 540 39.09 62.20 -31.01
CA CYS A 540 39.44 62.04 -29.59
C CYS A 540 38.35 62.62 -28.68
N ILE A 541 37.76 63.76 -29.05
CA ILE A 541 36.65 64.38 -28.32
C ILE A 541 35.41 63.48 -28.34
N SER A 542 35.06 62.87 -29.49
CA SER A 542 33.89 61.98 -29.58
C SER A 542 34.08 60.70 -28.77
N LEU A 543 35.27 60.08 -28.81
CA LEU A 543 35.60 58.90 -28.01
C LEU A 543 35.63 59.20 -26.51
N PHE A 544 36.12 60.38 -26.11
CA PHE A 544 36.12 60.83 -24.71
C PHE A 544 34.70 61.03 -24.19
N ALA A 545 33.83 61.68 -24.98
CA ALA A 545 32.42 61.84 -24.64
C ALA A 545 31.68 60.49 -24.55
N ALA A 546 31.92 59.57 -25.49
CA ALA A 546 31.35 58.23 -25.46
C ALA A 546 31.79 57.43 -24.21
N GLY A 547 33.08 57.50 -23.85
CA GLY A 547 33.63 56.87 -22.65
C GLY A 547 33.02 57.42 -21.35
N LEU A 548 32.81 58.74 -21.26
CA LEU A 548 32.13 59.37 -20.12
C LEU A 548 30.66 58.98 -20.01
N ILE A 549 29.93 58.93 -21.13
CA ILE A 549 28.53 58.49 -21.15
C ILE A 549 28.42 57.03 -20.71
N PHE A 550 29.32 56.18 -21.18
CA PHE A 550 29.35 54.76 -20.80
C PHE A 550 29.65 54.58 -19.30
N LEU A 551 30.64 55.31 -18.76
CA LEU A 551 30.98 55.27 -17.34
C LEU A 551 29.83 55.77 -16.45
N ALA A 552 29.16 56.85 -16.85
CA ALA A 552 27.97 57.36 -16.16
C ALA A 552 26.78 56.39 -16.27
N GLY A 553 26.66 55.67 -17.38
CA GLY A 553 25.66 54.63 -17.59
C GLY A 553 25.86 53.41 -16.67
N ILE A 554 27.11 52.99 -16.47
CA ILE A 554 27.46 51.93 -15.50
C ILE A 554 27.09 52.37 -14.08
N ALA A 555 27.48 53.58 -13.68
CA ALA A 555 27.17 54.09 -12.33
C ALA A 555 25.65 54.23 -12.07
N ARG A 556 24.83 54.42 -13.13
CA ARG A 556 23.37 54.51 -13.02
C ARG A 556 22.65 53.16 -13.00
N THR A 557 23.27 52.09 -13.49
CA THR A 557 22.68 50.75 -13.50
C THR A 557 22.94 49.95 -12.23
N GLU A 558 23.79 50.46 -11.32
CA GLU A 558 24.10 49.82 -10.04
C GLU A 558 22.95 49.87 -9.01
N ASN A 559 21.87 50.61 -9.29
CA ASN A 559 20.65 50.64 -8.48
C ASN A 559 19.46 50.00 -9.20
N GLN A 560 19.47 48.67 -9.36
CA GLN A 560 18.26 47.80 -9.40
C GLN A 560 18.63 46.37 -9.84
N VAL A 561 19.39 45.62 -9.04
CA VAL A 561 19.32 44.15 -9.06
C VAL A 561 19.59 43.65 -7.64
N ASN A 562 18.58 43.74 -6.76
CA ASN A 562 18.40 42.92 -5.56
C ASN A 562 17.07 43.27 -4.88
N THR A 563 15.95 42.92 -5.52
CA THR A 563 14.67 42.61 -4.87
C THR A 563 13.82 41.80 -5.85
N PRO A 564 13.36 40.58 -5.51
CA PRO A 564 12.20 40.01 -6.18
C PRO A 564 10.94 40.58 -5.53
N ASN A 565 10.07 41.15 -6.37
CA ASN A 565 8.68 41.50 -6.10
C ASN A 565 8.40 42.59 -5.06
N SER A 566 8.36 43.84 -5.52
CA SER A 566 7.31 44.78 -5.09
C SER A 566 6.51 45.20 -6.32
N ALA A 567 5.21 44.91 -6.25
CA ALA A 567 4.23 45.21 -7.27
C ALA A 567 4.26 46.67 -7.75
N CYS A 568 3.98 46.85 -9.03
CA CYS A 568 3.54 48.09 -9.64
C CYS A 568 2.34 48.67 -8.88
N VAL A 569 2.51 49.75 -8.11
CA VAL A 569 1.55 50.86 -7.95
C VAL A 569 2.36 52.07 -7.44
N ASP A 570 2.72 53.03 -8.30
CA ASP A 570 2.06 54.33 -8.26
C ASP A 570 2.51 55.28 -9.37
N LYS A 571 1.59 56.16 -9.71
CA LYS A 571 1.56 57.11 -10.82
C LYS A 571 2.71 58.13 -10.75
N THR A 572 3.37 58.37 -11.89
CA THR A 572 3.73 59.71 -12.40
C THR A 572 4.50 59.58 -13.72
N CYS A 573 3.77 59.49 -14.82
CA CYS A 573 4.33 59.83 -16.13
C CYS A 573 3.40 60.86 -16.76
N ALA A 574 3.65 62.13 -16.46
CA ALA A 574 3.09 63.27 -17.15
C ALA A 574 4.23 64.25 -17.47
N LEU A 575 4.45 64.43 -18.77
CA LEU A 575 4.96 65.61 -19.47
C LEU A 575 6.42 66.06 -19.24
N SER A 576 7.24 65.97 -20.30
CA SER A 576 7.87 67.15 -20.94
C SER A 576 8.81 66.75 -22.10
N LYS A 577 8.47 67.27 -23.28
CA LYS A 577 9.19 67.37 -24.57
C LYS A 577 9.21 66.19 -25.53
#